data_AF-A0A7D9MAS0-F1
#
_entry.id   AF-A0A7D9MAS0-F1
#
_cell.length_a   1.000
_cell.length_b   1.000
_cell.length_c   1.000
_cell.angle_alpha   90.00
_cell.angle_beta   90.00
_cell.angle_gamma   90.00
#
_symmetry.space_group_name_H-M   'P 1'
#
loop_
_entity.id
_entity.type
_entity.pdbx_description
1 polymer ?
#
loop_
_entity_poly.entity_id
_entity_poly.type
_entity_poly.pdbx_seq_one_letter_code
_entity_poly.pdbx_strand_id
1 'polypeptide(L)'
;EFSADVVKKCGEDGSKIVGLSSSTFAKSMSDILNKMKASRVVKVGGNLKDYSPWLSTFQTRSETYQLEIPGQYTGRNKPLPEYHVKIAGFDEKVLKLSSLRAPKRVTILGNDEREYKFLVKGGEDLRLDQRIQQVRTTPYLGMTVDFL
;
A
#
# COMPACT_ATOMS: atom_id res chain seq x y z
N GLU A 1 0.55 11.15 16.76
CA GLU A 1 -0.35 11.36 17.91
C GLU A 1 -0.26 10.22 18.93
N PHE A 2 -0.61 8.98 18.57
CA PHE A 2 -0.58 7.85 19.52
C PHE A 2 0.82 7.26 19.81
N SER A 3 1.86 7.69 19.10
CA SER A 3 3.22 7.18 19.28
C SER A 3 3.76 7.44 20.69
N ALA A 4 3.49 8.61 21.26
CA ALA A 4 3.93 8.95 22.62
C ALA A 4 3.33 8.02 23.68
N ASP A 5 2.04 7.69 23.56
CA ASP A 5 1.35 6.77 24.47
C ASP A 5 1.89 5.33 24.35
N VAL A 6 2.19 4.89 23.13
CA VAL A 6 2.81 3.58 22.86
C VAL A 6 4.22 3.53 23.45
N VAL A 7 5.06 4.55 23.20
CA VAL A 7 6.43 4.64 23.75
C VAL A 7 6.40 4.68 25.28
N LYS A 8 5.46 5.42 25.89
CA LYS A 8 5.31 5.47 27.34
C LYS A 8 5.08 4.07 27.95
N LYS A 9 4.25 3.26 27.30
CA LYS A 9 3.86 1.91 27.76
C LYS A 9 4.88 0.84 27.40
N CYS A 10 5.48 0.89 26.21
CA CYS A 10 6.38 -0.14 25.70
C CYS A 10 7.86 0.15 26.00
N GLY A 11 8.23 1.41 26.27
CA GLY A 11 9.62 1.86 26.23
C GLY A 11 10.02 2.24 24.80
N GLU A 12 11.06 3.07 24.67
CA GLU A 12 11.52 3.62 23.39
C GLU A 12 11.92 2.50 22.40
N ASP A 13 12.61 1.47 22.90
CA ASP A 13 13.02 0.28 22.12
C ASP A 13 12.23 -0.99 22.52
N GLY A 14 11.08 -0.85 23.18
CA GLY A 14 10.38 -2.01 23.73
C GLY A 14 11.01 -2.57 25.02
N SER A 15 11.94 -1.84 25.66
CA SER A 15 12.65 -2.24 26.88
C SER A 15 11.71 -2.63 28.03
N LYS A 16 10.51 -2.06 28.09
CA LYS A 16 9.51 -2.39 29.13
C LYS A 16 8.67 -3.62 28.79
N ILE A 17 8.69 -4.10 27.55
CA ILE A 17 7.93 -5.28 27.11
C ILE A 17 8.48 -6.55 27.73
N VAL A 18 9.80 -6.64 27.90
CA VAL A 18 10.49 -7.84 28.41
C VAL A 18 10.04 -8.20 29.84
N GLY A 19 9.69 -7.22 30.66
CA GLY A 19 9.23 -7.42 32.04
C GLY A 19 7.70 -7.46 32.20
N LEU A 20 6.93 -7.31 31.13
CA LEU A 20 5.46 -7.26 31.20
C LEU A 20 4.85 -8.65 31.02
N SER A 21 3.85 -8.96 31.84
CA SER A 21 3.01 -10.13 31.60
C SER A 21 2.13 -9.94 30.36
N SER A 22 1.91 -11.02 29.61
CA SER A 22 1.12 -11.02 28.37
C SER A 22 -0.30 -10.43 28.56
N SER A 23 -0.90 -10.65 29.73
CA SER A 23 -2.24 -10.14 30.06
C SER A 23 -2.27 -8.63 30.32
N THR A 24 -1.26 -8.09 31.01
CA THR A 24 -1.14 -6.66 31.28
C THR A 24 -0.79 -5.88 30.02
N PHE A 25 0.05 -6.46 29.16
CA PHE A 25 0.36 -5.91 27.85
C PHE A 25 -0.87 -5.85 26.94
N ALA A 26 -1.61 -6.96 26.83
CA ALA A 26 -2.81 -7.04 26.01
C ALA A 26 -3.86 -6.00 26.41
N LYS A 27 -4.11 -5.82 27.72
CA LYS A 27 -5.03 -4.80 28.24
C LYS A 27 -4.59 -3.38 27.89
N SER A 28 -3.32 -3.07 28.13
CA SER A 28 -2.77 -1.74 27.82
C SER A 28 -2.87 -1.42 26.33
N MET A 29 -2.63 -2.42 25.47
CA MET A 29 -2.71 -2.24 24.02
C MET A 29 -4.16 -2.16 23.54
N SER A 30 -5.10 -2.91 24.12
CA SER A 30 -6.51 -2.81 23.78
C SER A 30 -7.09 -1.43 24.08
N ASP A 31 -6.67 -0.80 25.18
CA ASP A 31 -7.11 0.56 25.53
C ASP A 31 -6.64 1.59 24.51
N ILE A 32 -5.37 1.50 24.10
CA ILE A 32 -4.79 2.36 23.06
C ILE A 32 -5.52 2.14 21.73
N LEU A 33 -5.75 0.88 21.35
CA LEU A 33 -6.47 0.54 20.11
C LEU A 33 -7.90 1.07 20.11
N ASN A 34 -8.60 1.03 21.23
CA ASN A 34 -9.96 1.56 21.34
C ASN A 34 -9.98 3.09 21.21
N LYS A 35 -9.02 3.79 21.82
CA LYS A 35 -8.84 5.24 21.62
C LYS A 35 -8.56 5.56 20.15
N MET A 36 -7.66 4.82 19.49
CA MET A 36 -7.38 4.98 18.07
C MET A 36 -8.61 4.78 17.19
N LYS A 37 -9.45 3.77 17.50
CA LYS A 37 -10.70 3.50 16.76
C LYS A 37 -11.72 4.62 16.96
N ALA A 38 -11.87 5.13 18.18
CA ALA A 38 -12.78 6.23 18.48
C ALA A 38 -12.38 7.54 17.77
N SER A 39 -11.08 7.84 17.71
CA SER A 39 -10.53 9.00 16.99
C SER A 39 -10.48 8.82 15.47
N ARG A 40 -10.76 7.61 14.95
CA ARG A 40 -10.74 7.31 13.51
C ARG A 40 -11.98 7.87 12.84
N VAL A 41 -12.09 9.19 12.73
CA VAL A 41 -12.99 9.83 11.78
C VAL A 41 -12.60 9.31 10.39
N VAL A 42 -13.52 8.59 9.74
CA VAL A 42 -13.30 8.08 8.38
C VAL A 42 -13.36 9.28 7.44
N LYS A 43 -12.27 10.03 7.32
CA LYS A 43 -12.11 10.98 6.23
C LYS A 43 -12.13 10.17 4.93
N VAL A 44 -13.17 10.39 4.13
CA VAL A 44 -13.37 9.79 2.81
C VAL A 44 -12.46 10.56 1.85
N GLY A 45 -11.17 10.26 1.93
CA GLY A 45 -10.12 11.00 1.23
C GLY A 45 -9.05 11.50 2.18
N GLY A 46 -7.82 11.51 1.68
CA GLY A 46 -6.67 12.09 2.36
C GLY A 46 -5.66 12.59 1.35
N ASN A 47 -4.81 13.53 1.77
CA ASN A 47 -3.70 13.96 0.93
C ASN A 47 -2.61 12.88 0.97
N LEU A 48 -1.98 12.59 -0.16
CA LEU A 48 -0.85 11.67 -0.25
C LEU A 48 0.29 12.08 0.67
N LYS A 49 0.51 13.39 0.87
CA LYS A 49 1.50 13.95 1.81
C LYS A 49 1.32 13.45 3.24
N ASP A 50 0.08 13.30 3.69
CA ASP A 50 -0.25 12.84 5.04
C ASP A 50 0.10 11.36 5.25
N TYR A 51 0.15 10.59 4.16
CA TYR A 51 0.49 9.17 4.18
C TYR A 51 1.98 8.92 3.90
N SER A 52 2.52 9.57 2.87
CA SER A 52 3.89 9.40 2.42
C SER A 52 4.40 10.72 1.81
N PRO A 53 5.18 11.49 2.57
CA PRO A 53 5.81 12.70 2.05
C PRO A 53 6.68 12.42 0.82
N TRP A 54 7.43 11.32 0.86
CA TRP A 54 8.34 10.90 -0.21
C TRP A 54 7.61 10.69 -1.55
N LEU A 55 6.46 10.01 -1.55
CA LEU A 55 5.67 9.81 -2.78
C LEU A 55 5.10 11.11 -3.32
N SER A 56 4.70 12.05 -2.45
CA SER A 56 4.17 13.33 -2.90
C SER A 56 5.22 14.25 -3.53
N THR A 57 6.47 14.14 -3.06
CA THR A 57 7.61 14.91 -3.58
C THR A 57 8.38 14.17 -4.66
N PHE A 58 7.93 12.96 -5.02
CA PHE A 58 8.57 12.16 -6.05
C PHE A 58 8.46 12.89 -7.39
N GLN A 59 9.62 13.21 -7.94
CA GLN A 59 9.74 13.84 -9.25
C GLN A 59 10.91 13.18 -9.97
N THR A 60 10.71 12.87 -11.24
CA THR A 60 11.74 12.30 -12.12
C THR A 60 12.68 13.42 -12.58
N ARG A 61 13.42 14.00 -11.63
CA ARG A 61 14.35 15.13 -11.87
C ARG A 61 15.70 14.69 -12.43
N SER A 62 16.03 13.41 -12.34
CA SER A 62 17.34 12.87 -12.72
C SER A 62 17.19 11.52 -13.40
N GLU A 63 17.97 11.26 -14.46
CA GLU A 63 18.01 9.97 -15.18
C GLU A 63 18.43 8.79 -14.30
N THR A 64 19.02 9.04 -13.12
CA THR A 64 19.55 8.03 -12.20
C THR A 64 18.50 7.27 -11.39
N TYR A 65 17.27 7.79 -11.24
CA TYR A 65 16.22 7.14 -10.44
C TYR A 65 14.88 7.11 -11.18
N GLN A 66 14.85 6.37 -12.29
CA GLN A 66 13.61 6.11 -13.02
C GLN A 66 12.93 4.86 -12.47
N LEU A 67 11.71 5.01 -11.96
CA LEU A 67 10.89 3.90 -11.48
C LEU A 67 9.91 3.48 -12.57
N GLU A 68 9.82 2.20 -12.87
CA GLU A 68 8.81 1.65 -13.79
C GLU A 68 7.48 1.46 -13.06
N ILE A 69 6.37 1.60 -13.80
CA ILE A 69 5.06 1.24 -13.27
C ILE A 69 5.02 -0.28 -13.02
N PRO A 70 4.63 -0.74 -11.82
CA PRO A 70 4.58 -2.18 -11.51
C PRO A 70 3.63 -2.96 -12.42
N GLY A 71 3.95 -4.23 -12.67
CA GLY A 71 3.05 -5.18 -13.38
C GLY A 71 3.27 -5.28 -14.89
N GLN A 72 4.28 -4.62 -15.46
CA GLN A 72 4.56 -4.66 -16.91
C GLN A 72 5.30 -5.93 -17.36
N TYR A 73 5.94 -6.64 -16.44
CA TYR A 73 6.63 -7.90 -16.74
C TYR A 73 5.64 -9.05 -16.78
N THR A 74 5.33 -9.52 -17.98
CA THR A 74 4.41 -10.66 -18.18
C THR A 74 5.08 -12.02 -18.02
N GLY A 75 6.42 -12.07 -18.09
CA GLY A 75 7.20 -13.32 -17.99
C GLY A 75 7.05 -14.29 -19.16
N ARG A 76 6.26 -13.95 -20.19
CA ARG A 76 6.02 -14.80 -21.37
C ARG A 76 7.05 -14.59 -22.49
N ASN A 77 7.49 -13.34 -22.65
CA ASN A 77 8.45 -12.94 -23.68
C ASN A 77 9.60 -12.16 -23.02
N LYS A 78 10.71 -11.98 -23.74
CA LYS A 78 11.80 -11.10 -23.32
C LYS A 78 11.23 -9.69 -23.11
N PRO A 79 11.32 -9.11 -21.90
CA PRO A 79 10.84 -7.76 -21.67
C PRO A 79 11.71 -6.76 -22.43
N LEU A 80 11.13 -5.63 -22.81
CA LEU A 80 11.82 -4.49 -23.42
C LEU A 80 11.71 -3.29 -22.46
N PRO A 81 12.61 -3.17 -21.47
CA PRO A 81 12.52 -2.15 -20.43
C PRO A 81 12.53 -0.71 -20.97
N GLU A 82 13.12 -0.50 -22.14
CA GLU A 82 13.15 0.81 -22.80
C GLU A 82 11.75 1.35 -23.13
N TYR A 83 10.78 0.47 -23.41
CA TYR A 83 9.39 0.82 -23.70
C TYR A 83 8.49 0.74 -22.47
N HIS A 84 9.02 0.40 -21.30
CA HIS A 84 8.22 0.35 -20.09
C HIS A 84 7.83 1.76 -19.65
N VAL A 85 6.57 1.89 -19.25
CA VAL A 85 6.03 3.12 -18.72
C VAL A 85 6.70 3.40 -17.38
N LYS A 86 7.24 4.60 -17.23
CA LYS A 86 7.93 5.07 -16.04
C LYS A 86 7.00 5.99 -15.25
N ILE A 87 7.18 5.98 -13.94
CA ILE A 87 6.48 6.87 -13.03
C ILE A 87 7.02 8.28 -13.24
N ALA A 88 6.15 9.19 -13.68
CA ALA A 88 6.43 10.62 -13.74
C ALA A 88 6.10 11.31 -12.40
N GLY A 89 5.09 10.80 -11.69
CA GLY A 89 4.65 11.34 -10.41
C GLY A 89 3.46 10.58 -9.81
N PHE A 90 2.89 11.15 -8.75
CA PHE A 90 1.70 10.62 -8.09
C PHE A 90 0.66 11.73 -7.92
N ASP A 91 -0.62 11.37 -7.99
CA ASP A 91 -1.71 12.28 -7.64
C ASP A 91 -1.70 12.55 -6.13
N GLU A 92 -1.92 13.81 -5.73
CA GLU A 92 -2.01 14.18 -4.32
C GLU A 92 -3.25 13.58 -3.64
N LYS A 93 -4.28 13.19 -4.40
CA LYS A 93 -5.51 12.65 -3.84
C LYS A 93 -5.41 11.14 -3.64
N VAL A 94 -5.61 10.70 -2.40
CA VAL A 94 -5.77 9.28 -2.06
C VAL A 94 -7.22 8.99 -1.71
N LEU A 95 -7.84 8.06 -2.44
CA LEU A 95 -9.21 7.63 -2.15
C LEU A 95 -9.18 6.43 -1.20
N LYS A 96 -9.81 6.58 -0.03
CA LYS A 96 -10.02 5.48 0.91
C LYS A 96 -11.35 4.79 0.61
N LEU A 97 -11.31 3.51 0.28
CA LEU A 97 -12.52 2.74 -0.05
C LEU A 97 -13.26 2.31 1.22
N SER A 98 -14.60 2.26 1.14
CA SER A 98 -15.48 1.75 2.17
C SER A 98 -15.49 0.22 2.17
N SER A 99 -14.50 -0.39 2.80
CA SER A 99 -14.40 -1.84 3.02
C SER A 99 -13.86 -2.10 4.42
N LEU A 100 -14.03 -3.33 4.94
CA LEU A 100 -13.62 -3.74 6.29
C LEU A 100 -12.16 -3.36 6.59
N ARG A 101 -11.27 -3.54 5.61
CA ARG A 101 -9.85 -3.22 5.73
C ARG A 101 -9.45 -1.86 5.15
N ALA A 102 -10.43 -1.13 4.62
CA ALA A 102 -10.30 0.22 4.07
C ALA A 102 -9.04 0.37 3.20
N PRO A 103 -8.93 -0.36 2.08
CA PRO A 103 -7.81 -0.22 1.16
C PRO A 103 -7.84 1.16 0.50
N LYS A 104 -6.67 1.62 0.06
CA LYS A 104 -6.48 2.99 -0.46
C LYS A 104 -6.16 2.91 -1.94
N ARG A 105 -6.88 3.67 -2.76
CA ARG A 105 -6.59 3.83 -4.17
C ARG A 105 -5.65 5.03 -4.34
N VAL A 106 -4.48 4.77 -4.91
CA VAL A 106 -3.47 5.77 -5.29
C VAL A 106 -3.42 5.82 -6.81
N THR A 107 -3.31 7.03 -7.36
CA THR A 107 -3.13 7.24 -8.81
C THR A 107 -1.67 7.57 -9.09
N ILE A 108 -1.07 6.80 -9.99
CA ILE A 108 0.30 6.98 -10.47
C ILE A 108 0.21 7.63 -11.85
N LEU A 109 1.00 8.66 -12.08
CA LEU A 109 1.10 9.35 -13.37
C LEU A 109 2.25 8.73 -14.16
N GLY A 110 1.96 8.18 -15.33
CA GLY A 110 2.96 7.66 -16.25
C GLY A 110 3.64 8.76 -17.06
N ASN A 111 4.82 8.46 -17.59
CA ASN A 111 5.50 9.30 -18.59
C ASN A 111 4.82 9.27 -19.98
N ASP A 112 3.80 8.43 -20.15
CA ASP A 112 2.94 8.33 -21.32
C ASP A 112 1.67 9.18 -21.21
N GLU A 113 1.62 10.09 -20.22
CA GLU A 113 0.49 10.97 -19.89
C GLU A 113 -0.77 10.22 -19.43
N ARG A 114 -0.65 8.92 -19.10
CA ARG A 114 -1.76 8.12 -18.60
C ARG A 114 -1.75 8.01 -17.09
N GLU A 115 -2.96 7.90 -16.54
CA GLU A 115 -3.19 7.68 -15.11
C GLU A 115 -3.38 6.19 -14.81
N TYR A 116 -2.61 5.67 -13.87
CA TYR A 116 -2.67 4.27 -13.43
C TYR A 116 -3.15 4.18 -11.99
N LYS A 117 -4.29 3.54 -11.78
CA LYS A 117 -4.92 3.43 -10.46
C LYS A 117 -4.51 2.13 -9.79
N PHE A 118 -3.85 2.23 -8.65
CA PHE A 118 -3.41 1.09 -7.85
C PHE A 118 -4.17 1.00 -6.53
N LEU A 119 -4.47 -0.23 -6.10
CA LEU A 119 -5.09 -0.50 -4.82
C LEU A 119 -4.03 -0.94 -3.80
N VAL A 120 -3.76 -0.08 -2.82
CA VAL A 120 -2.87 -0.36 -1.70
C VAL A 120 -3.65 -1.08 -0.61
N LYS A 121 -3.42 -2.39 -0.51
CA LYS A 121 -3.87 -3.25 0.58
C LYS A 121 -2.72 -3.37 1.59
N GLY A 122 -2.91 -2.82 2.80
CA GLY A 122 -1.88 -2.83 3.85
C GLY A 122 -2.19 -3.86 4.93
N GLY A 123 -1.16 -4.54 5.44
CA GLY A 123 -1.30 -5.51 6.54
C GLY A 123 -1.91 -6.86 6.12
N GLU A 124 -1.92 -7.16 4.82
CA GLU A 124 -2.35 -8.43 4.26
C GLU A 124 -1.18 -9.14 3.58
N ASP A 125 -1.17 -10.47 3.61
CA ASP A 125 -0.30 -11.25 2.74
C ASP A 125 -0.98 -11.46 1.38
N LEU A 126 -0.46 -10.78 0.36
CA LEU A 126 -1.00 -10.81 -1.01
C LEU A 126 -0.44 -11.96 -1.87
N ARG A 127 0.41 -12.84 -1.32
CA ARG A 127 1.02 -13.94 -2.08
C ARG A 127 -0.02 -14.92 -2.61
N LEU A 128 -1.07 -15.19 -1.82
CA LEU A 128 -2.16 -16.08 -2.25
C LEU A 128 -2.95 -15.44 -3.40
N ASP A 129 -3.34 -14.18 -3.26
CA ASP A 129 -4.03 -13.41 -4.30
C ASP A 129 -3.21 -13.40 -5.61
N GLN A 130 -1.90 -13.17 -5.51
CA GLN A 130 -0.98 -13.19 -6.65
C GLN A 130 -0.95 -14.56 -7.34
N ARG A 131 -0.82 -15.66 -6.58
CA ARG A 131 -0.80 -17.02 -7.15
C ARG A 131 -2.11 -17.36 -7.85
N ILE A 132 -3.24 -17.01 -7.25
CA ILE A 132 -4.56 -17.21 -7.86
C ILE A 132 -4.70 -16.38 -9.14
N GLN A 133 -4.22 -15.13 -9.14
CA GLN A 133 -4.17 -14.30 -10.35
C GLN A 133 -3.32 -14.95 -11.44
N GLN A 134 -2.12 -15.43 -11.11
CA GLN A 134 -1.26 -16.13 -12.07
C GLN A 134 -1.92 -17.37 -12.67
N VAL A 135 -2.58 -18.20 -11.85
CA VAL A 135 -3.34 -19.36 -12.34
C VAL A 135 -4.43 -18.94 -13.31
N ARG A 136 -5.20 -17.88 -13.01
CA ARG A 136 -6.25 -17.36 -13.90
C ARG A 136 -5.68 -16.78 -15.20
N THR A 137 -4.54 -16.08 -15.10
CA THR A 137 -3.89 -15.45 -16.25
C THR A 137 -3.22 -16.47 -17.16
N THR A 138 -2.79 -17.62 -16.63
CA THR A 138 -2.28 -18.73 -17.45
C THR A 138 -3.42 -19.15 -18.37
N PRO A 139 -3.26 -19.02 -19.70
CA PRO A 139 -4.34 -19.34 -20.61
C PRO A 139 -4.69 -20.81 -20.36
N TYR A 140 -5.92 -21.05 -19.92
CA TYR A 140 -6.54 -22.34 -20.08
C TYR A 140 -6.36 -22.67 -21.56
N LEU A 141 -5.50 -23.65 -21.84
CA LEU A 141 -5.36 -24.26 -23.15
C LEU A 141 -6.70 -24.95 -23.44
N GLY A 142 -7.76 -24.18 -23.74
CA GLY A 142 -9.09 -24.70 -24.04
C GLY A 142 -10.33 -23.95 -23.54
N MET A 143 -10.27 -22.83 -22.80
CA MET A 143 -11.50 -22.10 -22.44
C MET A 143 -11.35 -20.58 -22.51
N THR A 144 -11.83 -20.01 -23.60
CA THR A 144 -12.15 -18.58 -23.76
C THR A 144 -13.25 -18.21 -22.76
N VAL A 145 -12.90 -17.40 -21.78
CA VAL A 145 -13.87 -16.61 -21.02
C VAL A 145 -13.37 -15.17 -20.99
N ASP A 146 -13.84 -14.40 -21.96
CA ASP A 146 -13.74 -12.95 -21.98
C ASP A 146 -14.54 -12.38 -20.80
N PHE A 147 -13.96 -11.43 -20.07
CA PHE A 147 -14.76 -10.49 -19.29
C PHE A 147 -14.11 -9.10 -19.28
N LEU A 148 -14.99 -8.10 -19.51
CA LEU A 148 -14.82 -6.65 -19.53
C LEU A 148 -14.10 -6.08 -18.30
#